data_AF-A0A8T3LK99-F1
#
_entry.id   AF-A0A8T3LK99-F1
#
_cell.length_a   1.000
_cell.length_b   1.000
_cell.length_c   1.000
_cell.angle_alpha   90.00
_cell.angle_beta   90.00
_cell.angle_gamma   90.00
#
_symmetry.space_group_name_H-M   'P 1'
#
loop_
_entity.id
_entity.type
_entity.pdbx_description
1 polymer ?
#
loop_
_entity_poly.entity_id
_entity_poly.type
_entity_poly.pdbx_seq_one_letter_code
_entity_poly.pdbx_strand_id
1 'polypeptide(L)'
;MKEVVAWLRETHATLMAYVLALTEDDLLRPRRANWDEQRETRWLLSMPLQHDTYHAGVINHLRSLLHGDDRWRWQQMLSVE
;
A
#
# COMPACT_ATOMS: atom_id res chain seq x y z
N MET A 1 -9.93 -14.72 -7.92
CA MET A 1 -8.65 -14.00 -8.11
C MET A 1 -8.73 -12.86 -9.11
N LYS A 2 -9.15 -13.06 -10.38
CA LYS A 2 -9.27 -11.96 -11.36
C LYS A 2 -10.21 -10.84 -10.90
N GLU A 3 -11.35 -11.19 -10.32
CA GLU A 3 -12.33 -10.23 -9.76
C GLU A 3 -11.75 -9.43 -8.60
N VAL A 4 -11.00 -10.07 -7.70
CA VAL A 4 -10.32 -9.41 -6.57
C VAL A 4 -9.28 -8.40 -7.08
N VAL A 5 -8.46 -8.79 -8.07
CA VAL A 5 -7.46 -7.87 -8.65
C VAL A 5 -8.13 -6.70 -9.38
N ALA A 6 -9.24 -6.93 -10.08
CA ALA A 6 -10.00 -5.86 -10.72
C ALA A 6 -10.56 -4.88 -9.68
N TRP A 7 -11.19 -5.40 -8.62
CA TRP A 7 -11.71 -4.60 -7.52
C TRP A 7 -10.62 -3.79 -6.79
N LEU A 8 -9.45 -4.38 -6.55
CA LEU A 8 -8.30 -3.68 -5.96
C LEU A 8 -7.82 -2.53 -6.84
N ARG A 9 -7.76 -2.72 -8.16
CA ARG A 9 -7.37 -1.66 -9.11
C ARG A 9 -8.37 -0.50 -9.10
N GLU A 10 -9.66 -0.80 -9.11
CA GLU A 10 -10.72 0.22 -9.06
C GLU A 10 -10.68 1.00 -7.74
N THR A 11 -10.51 0.31 -6.62
CA THR A 11 -10.42 0.92 -5.30
C THR A 11 -9.18 1.79 -5.18
N HIS A 12 -8.03 1.32 -5.69
CA HIS A 12 -6.80 2.12 -5.75
C HIS A 12 -6.98 3.37 -6.64
N ALA A 13 -7.58 3.24 -7.82
CA ALA A 13 -7.86 4.39 -8.69
C ALA A 13 -8.76 5.43 -7.99
N THR A 14 -9.77 4.96 -7.26
CA THR A 14 -10.66 5.80 -6.46
C THR A 14 -9.89 6.54 -5.36
N LEU A 15 -9.06 5.82 -4.58
CA LEU A 15 -8.20 6.42 -3.56
C LEU A 15 -7.27 7.48 -4.16
N MET A 16 -6.61 7.16 -5.27
CA MET A 16 -5.70 8.08 -5.94
C MET A 16 -6.41 9.33 -6.44
N ALA A 17 -7.62 9.20 -6.99
CA ALA A 17 -8.42 10.36 -7.39
C ALA A 17 -8.72 11.29 -6.19
N TYR A 18 -9.05 10.74 -5.02
CA TYR A 18 -9.23 11.53 -3.80
C TYR A 18 -7.92 12.19 -3.35
N VAL A 19 -6.81 11.46 -3.34
CA VAL A 19 -5.51 11.99 -2.92
C VAL A 19 -5.04 13.13 -3.83
N LEU A 20 -5.19 12.98 -5.15
CA LEU A 20 -4.82 13.99 -6.13
C LEU A 20 -5.66 15.27 -6.05
N ALA A 21 -6.87 15.18 -5.49
CA ALA A 21 -7.75 16.32 -5.28
C ALA A 21 -7.49 17.07 -3.97
N LEU A 22 -6.60 16.58 -3.09
CA LEU A 22 -6.30 17.23 -1.82
C LEU A 22 -5.42 18.46 -2.02
N THR A 23 -5.75 19.51 -1.26
CA THR A 23 -4.87 20.65 -1.01
C THR A 23 -4.03 20.43 0.24
N GLU A 24 -3.03 21.29 0.46
CA GLU A 24 -2.24 21.25 1.69
C GLU A 24 -3.09 21.53 2.95
N ASP A 25 -4.06 22.45 2.86
CA ASP A 25 -5.00 22.74 3.95
C ASP A 25 -5.87 21.52 4.30
N ASP A 26 -6.24 20.71 3.30
CA ASP A 26 -7.01 19.49 3.54
C ASP A 26 -6.26 18.48 4.39
N LEU A 27 -4.91 18.45 4.32
CA LEU A 27 -4.10 17.49 5.07
C LEU A 27 -4.24 17.65 6.57
N LEU A 28 -4.41 18.88 7.05
CA LEU A 28 -4.56 19.20 8.47
C LEU A 28 -6.03 19.19 8.93
N ARG A 29 -6.98 19.19 7.98
CA ARG A 29 -8.40 19.17 8.31
C ARG A 29 -8.78 17.89 9.06
N PRO A 30 -9.40 17.99 10.25
CA PRO A 30 -9.90 16.82 10.95
C PRO A 30 -11.03 16.15 10.17
N ARG A 31 -10.97 14.84 10.07
CA ARG A 31 -12.03 13.98 9.55
C ARG A 31 -12.28 12.83 10.52
N ARG A 32 -13.49 12.29 10.45
CA ARG A 32 -13.93 11.21 11.31
C ARG A 32 -13.40 9.88 10.81
N ALA A 33 -12.66 9.18 11.66
CA ALA A 33 -12.24 7.80 11.42
C ALA A 33 -13.44 6.84 11.46
N ASN A 34 -13.26 5.61 10.99
CA ASN A 34 -14.28 4.56 11.06
C ASN A 34 -14.57 4.08 12.50
N TRP A 35 -13.79 4.52 13.49
CA TRP A 35 -14.04 4.34 14.93
C TRP A 35 -14.46 5.64 15.65
N ASP A 36 -15.01 6.60 14.89
CA ASP A 36 -15.65 7.84 15.37
C ASP A 36 -14.73 8.91 15.97
N GLU A 37 -13.41 8.67 16.04
CA GLU A 37 -12.45 9.70 16.44
C GLU A 37 -12.18 10.71 15.32
N GLN A 38 -11.92 11.97 15.70
CA GLN A 38 -11.44 13.01 14.78
C GLN A 38 -9.91 12.95 14.66
N ARG A 39 -9.42 12.79 13.43
CA ARG A 39 -7.99 12.76 13.12
C ARG A 39 -7.70 13.61 11.89
N GLU A 40 -6.52 14.21 11.83
CA GLU A 40 -6.08 14.96 10.64
C GLU A 40 -6.10 14.04 9.41
N THR A 41 -6.48 14.58 8.26
CA THR A 41 -6.55 13.81 7.00
C THR A 41 -5.21 13.13 6.68
N ARG A 42 -4.07 13.78 6.91
CA ARG A 42 -2.74 13.17 6.72
C ARG A 42 -2.49 11.97 7.63
N TRP A 43 -3.02 11.99 8.85
CA TRP A 43 -2.88 10.88 9.78
C TRP A 43 -3.74 9.70 9.32
N LEU A 44 -4.97 9.97 8.87
CA LEU A 44 -5.86 8.95 8.31
C LEU A 44 -5.30 8.32 7.04
N LEU A 45 -4.58 9.07 6.20
CA LEU A 45 -3.92 8.57 5.00
C LEU A 45 -2.64 7.78 5.31
N SER A 46 -1.90 8.15 6.36
CA SER A 46 -0.64 7.46 6.68
C SER A 46 -0.86 6.02 7.13
N MET A 47 -1.99 5.73 7.79
CA MET A 47 -2.36 4.39 8.25
C MET A 47 -2.47 3.34 7.12
N PRO A 48 -3.32 3.52 6.09
CA PRO A 48 -3.42 2.58 4.98
C PRO A 48 -2.12 2.51 4.16
N LEU A 49 -1.40 3.62 3.99
CA LEU A 49 -0.11 3.61 3.27
C LEU A 49 0.95 2.74 3.97
N GLN A 50 1.04 2.83 5.29
CA GLN A 50 1.94 2.00 6.08
C GLN A 50 1.52 0.52 6.03
N HIS A 51 0.23 0.26 6.19
CA HIS A 51 -0.35 -1.08 6.06
C HIS A 51 -0.03 -1.72 4.70
N ASP A 52 -0.27 -1.00 3.61
CA ASP A 52 -0.04 -1.50 2.25
C ASP A 52 1.45 -1.75 1.99
N THR A 53 2.33 -0.87 2.49
CA THR A 53 3.78 -1.05 2.39
C THR A 53 4.23 -2.31 3.13
N TYR A 54 3.71 -2.54 4.35
CA TYR A 54 3.99 -3.75 5.11
C TYR A 54 3.54 -5.02 4.37
N HIS A 55 2.29 -5.04 3.88
CA HIS A 55 1.75 -6.19 3.17
C HIS A 55 2.42 -6.44 1.82
N ALA A 56 2.87 -5.41 1.12
CA ALA A 56 3.67 -5.57 -0.10
C ALA A 56 4.97 -6.34 0.20
N GLY A 57 5.65 -6.02 1.31
CA GLY A 57 6.82 -6.75 1.78
C GLY A 57 6.52 -8.22 2.11
N VAL A 58 5.43 -8.49 2.83
CA VAL A 58 5.00 -9.86 3.17
C VAL A 58 4.66 -10.67 1.91
N ILE A 59 3.89 -10.10 0.98
CA ILE A 59 3.56 -10.75 -0.29
C ILE A 59 4.82 -11.08 -1.07
N ASN A 60 5.75 -10.13 -1.17
CA ASN A 60 7.00 -10.37 -1.87
C ASN A 60 7.82 -11.47 -1.18
N HIS A 61 7.89 -11.48 0.15
CA HIS A 61 8.60 -12.53 0.88
C HIS A 61 7.98 -13.91 0.63
N LEU A 62 6.65 -14.04 0.70
CA LEU A 62 5.94 -15.29 0.40
C LEU A 62 6.14 -15.75 -1.05
N ARG A 63 6.04 -14.81 -2.01
CA ARG A 63 6.38 -15.08 -3.42
C ARG A 63 7.78 -15.67 -3.50
N SER A 64 8.74 -15.07 -2.80
CA SER A 64 10.12 -15.52 -2.88
C SER A 64 10.37 -16.89 -2.26
N LEU A 65 9.73 -17.19 -1.12
CA LEU A 65 9.80 -18.51 -0.49
C LEU A 65 9.20 -19.60 -1.40
N LEU A 66 8.07 -19.31 -2.04
CA LEU A 66 7.39 -20.27 -2.93
C LEU A 66 8.16 -20.51 -4.23
N HIS A 67 8.87 -19.51 -4.73
CA HIS A 67 9.65 -19.59 -5.97
C HIS A 67 11.11 -20.01 -5.72
N GLY A 68 11.55 -20.10 -4.46
CA GLY A 68 12.94 -20.41 -4.10
C GLY A 68 13.94 -19.32 -4.44
N ASP A 69 13.48 -18.07 -4.64
CA ASP A 69 14.29 -16.90 -4.97
C ASP A 69 14.32 -15.86 -3.83
N ASP A 70 14.21 -16.27 -2.57
CA ASP A 70 14.22 -15.40 -1.37
C ASP A 70 15.55 -14.70 -1.08
N ARG A 71 16.55 -14.94 -1.91
CA ARG A 71 17.86 -14.33 -1.83
C ARG A 71 17.77 -12.84 -2.14
N TRP A 72 18.67 -12.07 -1.56
CA TRP A 72 18.83 -10.66 -1.90
C TRP A 72 19.09 -10.48 -3.40
N ARG A 73 18.61 -9.40 -4.01
CA ARG A 73 18.76 -9.15 -5.46
C ARG A 73 20.20 -9.25 -5.94
N TRP A 74 21.17 -8.80 -5.13
CA TRP A 74 22.59 -8.93 -5.43
C TRP A 74 23.09 -10.39 -5.41
N GLN A 75 22.51 -11.26 -4.58
CA GLN A 75 22.81 -12.71 -4.57
C GLN A 75 22.23 -13.42 -5.79
N GLN A 76 21.08 -12.96 -6.30
CA GLN A 76 20.49 -13.49 -7.54
C GLN A 76 21.31 -13.13 -8.79
N MET A 77 21.95 -11.96 -8.78
CA MET A 77 22.81 -11.50 -9.89
C MET A 77 24.13 -12.28 -10.00
N LEU A 78 24.60 -12.88 -8.91
CA LEU A 78 25.85 -13.68 -8.85
C LEU A 78 25.66 -15.16 -9.22
N SER A 79 24.41 -15.64 -9.30
CA SER A 79 24.09 -17.03 -9.64
C SER A 79 23.90 -17.27 -11.15
N VAL A 80 24.29 -16.31 -11.98
CA VAL A 80 24.31 -16.42 -13.45
C VAL A 80 25.77 -16.57 -13.91
N GLU A 81 26.41 -17.66 -13.49
CA GLU A 81 27.65 -18.22 -14.07
C GLU A 81 27.48 -19.73 -14.26
#